data_AF-A0A950MD67-F1
#
_entry.id   AF-A0A950MD67-F1
#
_cell.length_a   1.000
_cell.length_b   1.000
_cell.length_c   1.000
_cell.angle_alpha   90.00
_cell.angle_beta   90.00
_cell.angle_gamma   90.00
#
_symmetry.space_group_name_H-M   'P 1'
#
loop_
_entity.id
_entity.type
_entity.pdbx_description
1 polymer ?
#
loop_
_entity_poly.entity_id
_entity_poly.type
_entity_poly.pdbx_seq_one_letter_code
_entity_poly.pdbx_strand_id
1 'polypeptide(L)' 'RAVAPPYPGAFTELAGKTYRIDKARLATADFSDLPPGLAVVDNHIFGVCGDGRALSIINLLADGETVTPAQLQQTLSSLN' A
#
# COMPACT_ATOMS: atom_id res chain seq x y z
N ARG A 1 -2.17 -0.57 12.80
CA ARG A 1 -2.86 0.20 13.89
C ARG A 1 -2.03 0.25 15.17
N ALA A 2 -1.42 -0.86 15.62
CA ALA A 2 -0.62 -0.89 16.86
C ALA A 2 0.58 0.09 16.89
N VAL A 3 1.10 0.44 15.71
CA VAL A 3 2.28 1.32 15.55
C VAL A 3 1.95 2.65 14.89
N ALA A 4 0.71 3.15 15.02
CA ALA A 4 0.37 4.52 14.60
C ALA A 4 1.12 5.57 15.46
N PRO A 5 1.22 6.86 15.04
CA PRO A 5 1.90 7.89 15.83
C PRO A 5 1.51 7.87 17.32
N PRO A 6 2.48 7.99 18.26
CA PRO A 6 3.88 8.43 18.06
C PRO A 6 4.88 7.33 17.64
N TYR A 7 4.43 6.11 17.36
CA TYR A 7 5.30 5.03 16.88
C TYR A 7 5.68 5.19 15.39
N PRO A 8 6.71 4.48 14.89
CA PRO A 8 7.26 4.70 13.55
C PRO A 8 6.28 4.50 12.38
N GLY A 9 5.16 3.80 12.56
CA GLY A 9 4.23 3.42 11.50
C GLY A 9 4.47 2.00 10.99
N ALA A 10 3.46 1.43 10.33
CA ALA A 10 3.64 0.18 9.58
C ALA A 10 4.31 0.52 8.24
N PHE A 11 5.20 -0.32 7.75
CA PHE A 11 5.89 -0.09 6.48
C PHE A 11 6.04 -1.38 5.68
N THR A 12 6.36 -1.22 4.40
CA THR A 12 6.73 -2.29 3.47
C THR A 12 7.86 -1.79 2.57
N GLU A 13 8.56 -2.71 1.93
CA GLU A 13 9.67 -2.40 1.01
C GLU A 13 9.33 -2.93 -0.39
N LEU A 14 9.56 -2.09 -1.39
CA LEU A 14 9.30 -2.40 -2.79
C LEU A 14 10.35 -1.67 -3.64
N ALA A 15 10.99 -2.38 -4.57
CA ALA A 15 12.02 -1.81 -5.46
C ALA A 15 13.19 -1.10 -4.72
N GLY A 16 13.56 -1.56 -3.52
CA GLY A 16 14.57 -0.90 -2.69
C GLY A 16 14.09 0.41 -2.03
N LYS A 17 12.81 0.74 -2.13
CA LYS A 17 12.18 1.89 -1.49
C LYS A 17 11.30 1.45 -0.32
N THR A 18 11.40 2.16 0.81
CA THR A 18 10.52 1.95 1.96
C THR A 18 9.27 2.81 1.83
N TYR A 19 8.11 2.16 1.90
CA TYR A 19 6.80 2.80 1.91
C TYR A 19 6.16 2.64 3.28
N ARG A 20 5.76 3.76 3.89
CA ARG A 20 5.10 3.79 5.18
C ARG A 20 3.59 3.95 5.01
N ILE A 21 2.84 3.06 5.63
CA ILE A 21 1.38 3.09 5.71
C ILE A 21 0.98 3.93 6.92
N ASP A 22 0.65 5.18 6.67
CA ASP A 22 0.26 6.14 7.72
C ASP A 22 -1.21 5.95 8.12
N LYS A 23 -2.09 5.76 7.11
CA LYS A 23 -3.52 5.51 7.34
C LYS A 23 -4.07 4.48 6.38
N ALA A 24 -4.78 3.49 6.91
CA ALA A 24 -5.46 2.48 6.13
C ALA A 24 -6.70 1.97 6.86
N ARG A 25 -7.59 1.34 6.10
CA ARG A 25 -8.74 0.58 6.60
C ARG A 25 -8.79 -0.78 5.90
N LEU A 26 -9.51 -1.73 6.47
CA LEU A 26 -9.83 -2.96 5.76
C LEU A 26 -10.70 -2.63 4.53
N ALA A 27 -10.35 -3.19 3.37
CA ALA A 27 -11.16 -3.09 2.18
C ALA A 27 -12.40 -3.98 2.28
N THR A 28 -13.50 -3.57 1.66
CA THR A 28 -14.77 -4.33 1.65
C THR A 28 -14.93 -5.20 0.42
N ALA A 29 -14.12 -4.99 -0.62
CA ALA A 29 -14.10 -5.78 -1.84
C ALA A 29 -13.20 -7.02 -1.70
N ASP A 30 -13.42 -7.99 -2.57
CA ASP A 30 -12.58 -9.19 -2.71
C ASP A 30 -11.37 -8.87 -3.59
N PHE A 31 -10.19 -9.35 -3.17
CA PHE A 31 -8.92 -9.18 -3.86
C PHE A 31 -8.20 -10.51 -4.09
N SER A 32 -8.92 -11.64 -3.99
CA SER A 32 -8.35 -12.98 -4.13
C SER A 32 -7.69 -13.24 -5.48
N ASP A 33 -8.06 -12.50 -6.53
CA ASP A 33 -7.47 -12.59 -7.87
C ASP A 33 -6.21 -11.74 -8.06
N LEU A 34 -5.82 -10.93 -7.06
CA LEU A 34 -4.60 -10.13 -7.11
C LEU A 34 -3.44 -10.78 -6.33
N PRO A 35 -2.20 -10.64 -6.81
CA PRO A 35 -1.05 -11.12 -6.06
C PRO A 35 -0.89 -10.34 -4.75
N PRO A 36 -0.43 -10.98 -3.65
CA PRO A 36 -0.09 -10.29 -2.41
C PRO A 36 0.95 -9.19 -2.64
N GLY A 37 0.78 -8.05 -1.96
CA GLY A 37 1.66 -6.88 -2.12
C GLY A 37 0.91 -5.58 -2.34
N LEU A 38 1.61 -4.56 -2.83
CA LEU A 38 0.99 -3.28 -3.16
C LEU A 38 0.35 -3.34 -4.56
N ALA A 39 -0.88 -2.85 -4.67
CA ALA A 39 -1.61 -2.75 -5.92
C ALA A 39 -2.29 -1.39 -6.04
N VAL A 40 -2.54 -0.97 -7.29
CA VAL A 40 -3.37 0.18 -7.61
C VAL A 40 -4.57 -0.30 -8.40
N VAL A 41 -5.78 -0.02 -7.92
CA VAL A 41 -7.04 -0.41 -8.56
C VAL A 41 -7.99 0.78 -8.50
N ASP A 42 -8.59 1.15 -9.62
CA ASP A 42 -9.51 2.29 -9.73
C ASP A 42 -8.98 3.58 -9.07
N ASN A 43 -7.70 3.88 -9.28
CA ASN A 43 -7.01 5.03 -8.68
C ASN A 43 -6.98 5.02 -7.14
N HIS A 44 -7.04 3.84 -6.52
CA HIS A 44 -6.86 3.64 -5.08
C HIS A 44 -5.71 2.67 -4.81
N ILE A 45 -5.01 2.88 -3.70
CA ILE A 45 -3.90 2.03 -3.29
C ILE A 45 -4.40 0.96 -2.33
N PHE A 46 -3.99 -0.29 -2.59
CA PHE A 46 -4.30 -1.43 -1.75
C PHE A 46 -3.03 -2.18 -1.33
N GLY A 47 -3.03 -2.70 -0.10
CA GLY A 47 -2.12 -3.76 0.32
C GLY A 47 -2.88 -5.08 0.34
N VAL A 48 -2.66 -5.92 -0.66
CA VAL A 48 -3.28 -7.25 -0.80
C VAL A 48 -2.57 -8.24 0.12
N CYS A 49 -3.35 -8.92 0.95
CA CYS A 49 -2.88 -9.92 1.91
C CYS A 49 -3.00 -11.33 1.34
N GLY A 50 -2.26 -12.29 1.90
CA GLY A 50 -2.30 -13.70 1.45
C GLY A 50 -3.61 -14.45 1.76
N ASP A 51 -4.55 -13.83 2.47
CA ASP A 51 -5.87 -14.39 2.81
C ASP A 51 -6.99 -13.89 1.87
N GLY A 52 -6.64 -13.27 0.74
CA GLY A 52 -7.58 -12.72 -0.24
C GLY A 52 -8.22 -11.39 0.18
N ARG A 53 -7.90 -10.89 1.37
CA ARG A 53 -8.34 -9.57 1.86
C ARG A 53 -7.32 -8.50 1.50
N ALA A 54 -7.72 -7.25 1.59
CA ALA A 54 -6.81 -6.13 1.39
C ALA A 54 -7.00 -5.01 2.42
N LEU A 55 -5.95 -4.23 2.60
CA LEU A 55 -6.02 -2.92 3.21
C LEU A 55 -6.23 -1.87 2.13
N SER A 56 -7.30 -1.08 2.23
CA SER A 56 -7.44 0.18 1.49
C SER A 56 -6.55 1.23 2.16
N ILE A 57 -5.48 1.60 1.47
CA ILE A 57 -4.48 2.55 1.98
C ILE A 57 -4.93 3.95 1.62
N ILE A 58 -5.21 4.74 2.67
CA ILE A 58 -5.71 6.11 2.56
C ILE A 58 -4.53 7.10 2.46
N ASN A 59 -3.44 6.83 3.18
CA ASN A 59 -2.22 7.63 3.12
C ASN A 59 -1.00 6.71 3.10
N LEU A 60 -0.27 6.74 1.98
CA LEU A 60 1.01 6.06 1.79
C LEU A 60 2.10 7.11 1.67
N LEU A 61 3.18 6.93 2.42
CA LEU A 61 4.32 7.84 2.42
C LEU A 61 5.57 7.14 1.88
N ALA A 62 6.42 7.88 1.18
CA ALA A 62 7.77 7.47 0.86
C ALA A 62 8.69 8.67 1.04
N ASP A 63 9.80 8.50 1.76
CA ASP A 63 10.72 9.61 2.12
C ASP A 63 10.04 10.79 2.82
N GLY A 64 8.92 10.52 3.52
CA GLY A 64 8.12 11.54 4.21
C GLY A 64 7.06 12.23 3.35
N GLU A 65 7.01 11.96 2.05
CA GLU A 65 6.05 12.56 1.12
C GLU A 65 4.91 11.61 0.75
N THR A 66 3.72 12.16 0.50
CA THR A 66 2.55 11.38 0.06
C THR A 66 2.77 10.82 -1.34
N VAL A 67 2.61 9.50 -1.45
CA VAL A 67 2.65 8.77 -2.72
C VAL A 67 1.24 8.72 -3.31
N THR A 68 1.10 9.24 -4.53
CA THR A 68 -0.15 9.13 -5.29
C THR A 68 -0.31 7.74 -5.92
N PRO A 69 -1.55 7.30 -6.22
CA PRO A 69 -1.78 6.04 -6.93
C PRO A 69 -1.04 5.97 -8.27
N ALA A 70 -1.00 7.08 -9.03
CA ALA A 70 -0.30 7.14 -10.32
C ALA A 70 1.23 6.94 -10.17
N GLN A 71 1.85 7.57 -9.17
CA GLN A 71 3.27 7.37 -8.88
C GLN A 71 3.56 5.91 -8.50
N LEU A 72 2.74 5.32 -7.64
CA LEU A 72 2.92 3.93 -7.24
C LEU A 72 2.74 2.97 -8.44
N GLN A 73 1.74 3.22 -9.29
CA GLN A 73 1.52 2.43 -10.51
C GLN A 73 2.75 2.48 -11.44
N GLN A 74 3.36 3.65 -11.59
CA GLN A 74 4.57 3.78 -12.40
C GLN A 74 5.74 2.96 -11.83
N THR A 75 5.94 2.96 -10.51
CA THR A 75 6.94 2.11 -9.85
C THR A 75 6.65 0.62 -10.07
N LEU A 76 5.40 0.18 -9.86
CA LEU A 76 5.01 -1.22 -10.07
C LEU A 76 5.23 -1.67 -11.51
N SER A 77 4.88 -0.84 -12.49
CA SER A 77 5.08 -1.16 -13.91
C SER A 77 6.56 -1.26 -14.31
N SER A 78 7.47 -0.61 -13.58
CA SER A 78 8.92 -0.70 -13.83
C SER A 78 9.60 -1.94 -13.26
N LEU A 79 8.89 -2.75 -12.47
CA LEU A 79 9.40 -3.99 -11.88
C LEU A 79 9.24 -5.22 -12.78
N ASN A 80 8.53 -5.07 -13.91
CA ASN A 80 8.26 -6.12 -14.90
C ASN A 80 9.30 -6.12 -16.02
#